data_AF-A0A0P0Z682-F1
#
_entry.id   AF-A0A0P0Z682-F1
#
_cell.length_a   1.000
_cell.length_b   1.000
_cell.length_c   1.000
_cell.angle_alpha   90.00
_cell.angle_beta   90.00
_cell.angle_gamma   90.00
#
_symmetry.space_group_name_H-M   'P 1'
#
loop_
_entity.id
_entity.type
_entity.pdbx_description
1 polymer ?
#
loop_
_entity_poly.entity_id
_entity_poly.type
_entity_poly.pdbx_seq_one_letter_code
_entity_poly.pdbx_strand_id
1 'polypeptide(L)' 'MSRYRIETGRVEGSAWVPGPFHDALNAVTDEQAVGAVREVLTRSGFADEWGDHVRVLDGERREVARLTLDQGFWAGGNA' A
#
# COMPACT_ATOMS: atom_id res chain seq x y z
N MET A 1 -4.88 -10.37 15.54
CA MET A 1 -4.05 -9.90 14.41
C MET A 1 -4.63 -10.50 13.15
N SER A 2 -4.92 -9.66 12.17
CA SER A 2 -5.40 -10.05 10.85
C SER A 2 -4.26 -9.91 9.84
N ARG A 3 -4.28 -10.76 8.81
CA ARG A 3 -3.28 -10.75 7.75
C ARG A 3 -3.74 -9.81 6.63
N TYR A 4 -3.09 -8.67 6.51
CA TYR A 4 -3.31 -7.69 5.44
C TYR A 4 -2.38 -7.96 4.28
N ARG A 5 -2.68 -7.37 3.11
CA ARG A 5 -1.79 -7.32 1.95
C ARG A 5 -1.65 -5.91 1.43
N ILE A 6 -0.41 -5.50 1.20
CA ILE A 6 -0.05 -4.30 0.46
C ILE A 6 0.16 -4.70 -1.00
N GLU A 7 -0.36 -3.91 -1.92
CA GLU A 7 -0.18 -4.11 -3.35
C GLU A 7 0.05 -2.78 -4.06
N THR A 8 1.15 -2.65 -4.80
CA THR A 8 1.36 -1.49 -5.67
C THR A 8 0.57 -1.62 -6.95
N GLY A 9 0.32 -0.51 -7.62
CA GLY A 9 -0.33 -0.50 -8.91
C GLY A 9 -0.65 0.90 -9.39
N ARG A 10 -1.47 0.96 -10.44
CA ARG A 10 -1.91 2.20 -11.07
C ARG A 10 -3.43 2.25 -11.13
N VAL A 11 -3.95 3.46 -11.25
CA VAL A 11 -5.37 3.68 -11.53
C VAL A 11 -5.52 4.15 -12.97
N GLU A 12 -6.10 3.30 -13.82
CA GLU A 12 -6.40 3.62 -15.22
C GLU A 12 -7.90 3.87 -15.37
N GLY A 13 -8.29 5.15 -15.41
CA GLY A 13 -9.69 5.55 -15.34
C GLY A 13 -10.30 5.18 -13.99
N SER A 14 -11.23 4.22 -13.97
CA SER A 14 -11.80 3.66 -12.74
C SER A 14 -11.25 2.28 -12.37
N ALA A 15 -10.36 1.72 -13.19
CA ALA A 15 -9.83 0.38 -13.00
C ALA A 15 -8.54 0.40 -12.19
N TRP A 16 -8.39 -0.60 -11.33
CA TRP A 16 -7.11 -0.90 -10.67
C TRP A 16 -6.28 -1.79 -11.59
N VAL A 17 -5.04 -1.38 -11.84
CA VAL A 17 -4.05 -2.16 -12.58
C VAL A 17 -2.93 -2.54 -11.61
N PRO A 18 -2.81 -3.83 -11.23
CA PRO A 18 -1.82 -4.27 -10.25
C PRO A 18 -0.39 -4.13 -10.80
N GLY A 19 0.52 -3.68 -9.94
CA GLY A 19 1.95 -3.69 -10.15
C GLY A 19 2.62 -4.98 -9.65
N PRO A 20 3.95 -5.05 -9.66
CA PRO A 20 4.71 -6.26 -9.31
C PRO A 20 4.85 -6.49 -7.79
N PHE A 21 4.65 -5.48 -6.96
CA PHE A 21 4.87 -5.61 -5.52
C PHE A 21 3.61 -6.04 -4.80
N HIS A 22 3.74 -7.11 -4.02
CA HIS A 22 2.72 -7.61 -3.11
C HIS A 22 3.38 -8.16 -1.86
N ASP A 23 3.01 -7.65 -0.69
CA ASP A 23 3.53 -8.17 0.58
C ASP A 23 2.40 -8.36 1.59
N ALA A 24 2.55 -9.35 2.47
CA ALA A 24 1.59 -9.63 3.52
C ALA A 24 2.13 -9.16 4.88
N LEU A 25 1.33 -8.40 5.62
CA LEU A 25 1.68 -7.92 6.95
C LEU A 25 0.63 -8.32 7.98
N ASN A 26 1.05 -8.49 9.23
CA ASN A 26 0.14 -8.71 10.34
C ASN A 26 -0.13 -7.37 11.03
N ALA A 27 -1.39 -6.99 11.15
CA ALA A 27 -1.82 -5.80 11.88
C ALA A 27 -3.04 -6.11 12.75
N VAL A 28 -3.27 -5.30 13.79
CA VAL A 28 -4.45 -5.42 14.66
C VAL A 28 -5.61 -4.60 14.11
N THR A 29 -5.34 -3.44 13.49
CA THR A 29 -6.33 -2.54 12.91
C THR A 29 -5.96 -2.11 11.49
N ASP A 30 -6.94 -1.56 10.77
CA ASP A 30 -6.73 -1.03 9.42
C ASP A 30 -5.72 0.14 9.45
N GLU A 31 -5.79 1.02 10.44
CA GLU A 31 -4.87 2.16 10.58
C GLU A 31 -3.42 1.70 10.77
N GLN A 32 -3.20 0.62 11.53
CA GLN A 32 -1.86 0.04 11.68
C GLN A 32 -1.36 -0.53 10.34
N ALA A 33 -2.22 -1.20 9.58
CA ALA A 33 -1.86 -1.73 8.27
C ALA A 33 -1.52 -0.61 7.27
N VAL A 34 -2.31 0.46 7.27
CA VAL A 34 -2.11 1.66 6.43
C VAL A 34 -0.84 2.40 6.83
N GLY A 35 -0.59 2.59 8.13
CA GLY A 35 0.61 3.27 8.63
C GLY A 35 1.91 2.51 8.32
N ALA A 36 1.85 1.18 8.19
CA ALA A 36 3.00 0.35 7.84
C ALA A 36 3.41 0.44 6.36
N VAL A 37 2.56 0.98 5.48
CA VAL A 37 2.77 0.93 4.02
C VAL A 37 4.09 1.57 3.61
N ARG A 38 4.41 2.77 4.13
CA ARG A 38 5.66 3.42 3.77
C ARG A 38 6.88 2.63 4.22
N GLU A 39 6.88 2.13 5.46
CA GLU A 39 8.00 1.34 5.99
C GLU A 39 8.24 0.11 5.10
N VAL A 40 7.18 -0.60 4.73
CA VAL A 40 7.24 -1.79 3.89
C VAL A 40 7.79 -1.47 2.50
N LEU A 41 7.28 -0.42 1.85
CA LEU A 41 7.73 -0.01 0.51
C LEU A 41 9.18 0.51 0.51
N THR A 42 9.59 1.26 1.54
CA THR A 42 10.98 1.70 1.69
C THR A 42 11.92 0.50 1.86
N ARG A 43 11.54 -0.47 2.70
CA ARG A 43 12.36 -1.67 2.94
C ARG A 43 12.43 -2.60 1.73
N SER A 44 11.40 -2.62 0.90
CA SER A 44 11.38 -3.44 -0.32
C SER A 44 12.16 -2.84 -1.47
N GLY A 45 12.61 -1.58 -1.35
CA GLY A 45 13.28 -0.87 -2.43
C GLY A 45 12.32 -0.50 -3.55
N PHE A 46 11.13 -0.01 -3.18
CA PHE A 46 10.11 0.44 -4.13
C PHE A 46 10.71 1.26 -5.28
N ALA A 47 10.27 0.94 -6.50
CA ALA A 47 10.62 1.65 -7.72
C ALA A 47 9.34 2.20 -8.37
N ASP A 48 9.41 3.42 -8.91
CA ASP A 48 8.25 4.13 -9.49
C ASP A 48 7.53 3.33 -10.60
N GLU A 49 8.26 2.47 -11.31
CA GLU A 49 7.69 1.59 -12.33
C GLU A 49 6.67 0.59 -11.76
N TRP A 50 6.71 0.30 -10.45
CA TRP A 50 5.79 -0.60 -9.76
C TRP A 50 4.39 -0.02 -9.58
N GLY A 51 4.20 1.28 -9.83
CA GLY A 51 2.91 1.95 -9.74
C GLY A 51 3.00 3.32 -9.07
N ASP A 52 1.97 4.14 -9.24
CA ASP A 52 1.82 5.44 -8.58
C ASP A 52 0.83 5.39 -7.39
N HIS A 53 0.25 4.22 -7.14
CA HIS A 53 -0.67 3.96 -6.05
C HIS A 53 -0.29 2.68 -5.32
N VAL A 54 -0.83 2.57 -4.11
CA VAL A 54 -0.81 1.35 -3.31
C VAL A 54 -2.17 1.14 -2.68
N ARG A 55 -2.62 -0.12 -2.63
CA ARG A 55 -3.83 -0.49 -1.90
C ARG A 55 -3.49 -1.44 -0.75
N VAL A 56 -4.24 -1.30 0.34
CA VAL A 56 -4.20 -2.18 1.50
C VAL A 56 -5.47 -3.03 1.47
N LEU A 57 -5.28 -4.34 1.52
CA LEU A 57 -6.35 -5.33 1.51
C LEU A 57 -6.41 -6.04 2.87
N ASP A 58 -7.60 -6.22 3.42
CA ASP A 58 -7.81 -7.00 4.64
C ASP A 58 -7.63 -8.52 4.42
N GLY A 59 -7.89 -9.29 5.48
CA GLY A 59 -7.84 -10.76 5.43
C GLY A 59 -8.84 -11.40 4.46
N GLU A 60 -9.93 -10.71 4.13
CA GLU A 60 -10.96 -11.13 3.16
C GLU A 60 -10.71 -10.54 1.75
N ARG A 61 -9.56 -9.89 1.52
CA ARG A 61 -9.19 -9.21 0.27
C ARG A 61 -10.06 -8.00 -0.09
N ARG A 62 -10.76 -7.41 0.87
CA ARG A 62 -11.44 -6.13 0.68
C ARG A 62 -10.44 -4.99 0.79
N GLU A 63 -10.56 -4.03 -0.12
CA GLU A 63 -9.75 -2.81 -0.08
C GLU A 63 -10.21 -1.96 1.11
N VAL A 64 -9.31 -1.76 2.08
CA VAL A 64 -9.56 -0.92 3.26
C VAL A 64 -8.97 0.48 3.09
N ALA A 65 -7.95 0.62 2.25
CA ALA A 65 -7.36 1.90 1.91
C ALA A 65 -6.66 1.87 0.56
N ARG A 66 -6.57 3.05 -0.05
CA ARG A 66 -5.75 3.34 -1.23
C ARG A 66 -5.00 4.64 -1.01
N LEU A 67 -3.70 4.63 -1.28
CA LEU A 67 -2.82 5.78 -1.10
C LEU A 67 -2.13 6.11 -2.43
N THR A 68 -2.00 7.40 -2.73
CA THR A 68 -1.14 7.89 -3.81
C THR A 68 0.31 7.90 -3.34
N LEU A 69 1.24 7.42 -4.15
CA LEU A 69 2.67 7.35 -3.84
C LEU A 69 3.39 8.63 -4.29
N ASP A 70 2.82 9.79 -3.98
CA ASP A 70 3.34 11.10 -4.36
C ASP A 70 4.41 11.64 -3.39
N GLN A 71 4.91 12.84 -3.66
CA GLN A 71 5.88 13.50 -2.79
C GLN A 71 5.38 13.68 -1.36
N GLY A 72 4.08 13.92 -1.15
CA GLY A 72 3.48 14.04 0.18
C GLY A 72 3.53 12.71 0.93
N PHE A 73 3.21 11.62 0.24
CA PHE A 73 3.37 10.28 0.76
C PHE A 73 4.83 9.98 1.13
N TRP A 74 5.84 10.43 0.38
CA TRP A 74 7.23 10.13 0.73
C TRP A 74 7.86 11.10 1.73
N ALA A 75 7.38 12.34 1.80
CA ALA A 75 7.92 13.37 2.69
C ALA A 75 7.44 13.22 4.16
N GLY A 76 6.24 12.66 4.37
CA GLY A 76 5.57 12.79 5.66
C GLY A 76 5.86 11.70 6.69
N GLY A 77 7.03 11.65 7.32
CA GLY A 77 7.18 10.90 8.59
C GLY A 77 6.25 11.49 9.67
N ASN A 78 5.27 10.70 10.15
CA ASN A 78 4.25 11.01 11.18
C ASN A 78 4.03 12.50 11.51
N ALA A 79 2.90 13.06 11.07
CA ALA A 79 2.21 14.07 11.86
C ALA A 79 1.23 13.35 12.81
#